data_AF-A0AAD7GZB2-F1
#
_entry.id   AF-A0AAD7GZB2-F1
#
_cell.length_a   1.000
_cell.length_b   1.000
_cell.length_c   1.000
_cell.angle_alpha   90.00
_cell.angle_beta   90.00
_cell.angle_gamma   90.00
#
_symmetry.space_group_name_H-M   'P 1'
#
loop_
_entity.id
_entity.type
_entity.pdbx_description
1 polymer ?
#
loop_
_entity_poly.entity_id
_entity_poly.type
_entity_poly.pdbx_seq_one_letter_code
_entity_poly.pdbx_strand_id
1 'polypeptide(L)'
;MPVFQQELREEIQRTSIGEDHDYNSMPLLTALINEVLRLYPAFPLSERVATGDCILPLSQPMKTITGVEISEIPIKKGQCVYVAIASYNRLTSIWGPDAHDFRPSRWLEKDPCNGPALGPHASLYDLRPHFLLDSIYSMFPRLTFFGGPAVCLGWRLAYNYAF
;
A
#
# COMPACT_ATOMS: atom_id res chain seq x y z
N MET A 1 -0.72 -21.67 8.65
CA MET A 1 -0.92 -20.90 9.90
C MET A 1 -2.25 -21.27 10.55
N PRO A 2 -2.33 -22.41 11.25
CA PRO A 2 -3.58 -22.83 11.91
C PRO A 2 -3.96 -21.96 13.11
N VAL A 3 -2.97 -21.43 13.85
CA VAL A 3 -3.21 -20.59 15.04
C VAL A 3 -3.92 -19.26 14.68
N PHE A 4 -3.42 -18.55 13.66
CA PHE A 4 -4.06 -17.30 13.20
C PHE A 4 -5.48 -17.53 12.68
N GLN A 5 -5.74 -18.66 12.02
CA GLN A 5 -7.08 -19.02 11.56
C GLN A 5 -8.04 -19.27 12.73
N GLN A 6 -7.56 -19.84 13.84
CA GLN A 6 -8.32 -20.04 15.05
C GLN A 6 -8.71 -18.68 15.67
N GLU A 7 -7.72 -17.81 15.88
CA GLU A 7 -7.92 -16.47 16.46
C GLU A 7 -8.90 -15.62 15.63
N LEU A 8 -8.78 -15.69 14.29
CA LEU A 8 -9.70 -15.01 13.38
C LEU A 8 -11.13 -15.55 13.49
N ARG A 9 -11.30 -16.88 13.58
CA ARG A 9 -12.64 -17.47 13.77
C ARG A 9 -13.27 -17.01 15.07
N GLU A 10 -12.49 -16.92 16.14
CA GLU A 10 -12.96 -16.41 17.42
C GLU A 10 -13.34 -14.93 17.35
N GLU A 11 -12.56 -14.09 16.66
CA GLU A 11 -12.90 -12.68 16.43
C GLU A 11 -14.23 -12.54 15.69
N ILE A 12 -14.41 -13.27 14.58
CA ILE A 12 -15.64 -13.25 13.78
C ILE A 12 -16.85 -13.70 14.62
N GLN A 13 -16.70 -14.76 15.42
CA GLN A 13 -17.78 -15.24 16.28
C GLN A 13 -18.18 -14.22 17.33
N ARG A 14 -17.22 -13.53 17.96
CA ARG A 14 -17.52 -12.48 18.96
C ARG A 14 -18.29 -11.31 18.36
N THR A 15 -17.98 -10.92 17.13
CA THR A 15 -18.61 -9.75 16.48
C THR A 15 -19.93 -10.09 15.78
N SER A 16 -20.17 -11.36 15.42
CA SER A 16 -21.41 -11.82 14.75
C SER A 16 -22.70 -11.77 15.58
N ILE A 17 -22.66 -11.29 16.84
CA ILE A 17 -23.79 -11.29 17.78
C ILE A 17 -24.68 -10.02 17.67
N GLY A 18 -24.47 -9.14 16.69
CA GLY A 18 -25.35 -7.98 16.44
C GLY A 18 -25.36 -7.57 14.97
N GLU A 19 -26.54 -7.27 14.42
CA GLU A 19 -26.87 -7.13 12.99
C GLU A 19 -26.24 -5.91 12.26
N ASP A 20 -25.11 -5.37 12.71
CA ASP A 20 -24.34 -4.37 11.95
C ASP A 20 -22.85 -4.75 11.99
N HIS A 21 -22.34 -5.27 10.87
CA HIS A 21 -20.95 -5.70 10.77
C HIS A 21 -20.03 -4.48 10.70
N ASP A 22 -19.67 -3.94 11.87
CA ASP A 22 -18.62 -2.92 11.94
C ASP A 22 -17.26 -3.58 11.74
N TYR A 23 -16.81 -3.70 10.49
CA TYR A 23 -15.49 -4.25 10.14
C TYR A 23 -14.33 -3.47 10.79
N ASN A 24 -14.54 -2.21 11.19
CA ASN A 24 -13.54 -1.45 11.93
C ASN A 24 -13.29 -2.04 13.33
N SER A 25 -14.23 -2.81 13.86
CA SER A 25 -14.11 -3.53 15.13
C SER A 25 -13.40 -4.89 15.02
N MET A 26 -13.02 -5.32 13.81
CA MET A 26 -12.33 -6.60 13.53
C MET A 26 -10.89 -6.37 13.04
N PRO A 27 -9.93 -6.10 13.94
CA PRO A 27 -8.54 -5.82 13.57
C PRO A 27 -7.83 -7.02 12.93
N LEU A 28 -8.07 -8.27 13.37
CA LEU A 28 -7.42 -9.44 12.76
C LEU A 28 -7.92 -9.67 11.34
N LEU A 29 -9.23 -9.54 11.11
CA LEU A 29 -9.81 -9.63 9.77
C LEU A 29 -9.27 -8.54 8.85
N THR A 30 -9.22 -7.30 9.33
CA THR A 30 -8.67 -6.17 8.55
C THR A 30 -7.20 -6.40 8.22
N ALA A 31 -6.40 -6.89 9.18
CA ALA A 31 -5.00 -7.25 8.98
C ALA A 31 -4.81 -8.36 7.94
N LEU A 32 -5.66 -9.39 7.96
CA LEU A 32 -5.67 -10.46 6.96
C LEU A 32 -5.94 -9.90 5.56
N ILE A 33 -7.02 -9.12 5.40
CA ILE A 33 -7.41 -8.54 4.11
C ILE A 33 -6.27 -7.68 3.55
N ASN A 34 -5.68 -6.82 4.39
CA ASN A 34 -4.57 -5.97 3.98
C ASN A 34 -3.38 -6.80 3.47
N GLU A 35 -3.04 -7.88 4.16
CA GLU A 35 -1.89 -8.71 3.78
C GLU A 35 -2.14 -9.52 2.50
N VAL A 36 -3.37 -10.02 2.30
CA VAL A 36 -3.78 -10.65 1.04
C VAL A 36 -3.66 -9.65 -0.11
N LEU A 37 -4.24 -8.46 0.05
CA LEU A 37 -4.24 -7.42 -0.98
C LEU A 37 -2.84 -6.84 -1.26
N ARG A 38 -1.93 -6.87 -0.29
CA ARG A 38 -0.52 -6.52 -0.49
C ARG A 38 0.17 -7.51 -1.41
N LEU A 39 0.08 -8.81 -1.09
CA LEU A 39 0.79 -9.87 -1.83
C LEU A 39 0.12 -10.23 -3.15
N TYR A 40 -1.20 -10.10 -3.22
CA TYR A 40 -2.06 -10.46 -4.34
C TYR A 40 -3.02 -9.30 -4.67
N PRO A 41 -2.50 -8.16 -5.15
CA PRO A 41 -3.34 -7.03 -5.56
C PRO A 41 -4.18 -7.41 -6.77
N ALA A 42 -5.43 -6.94 -6.83
CA ALA A 42 -6.30 -7.14 -7.99
C ALA A 42 -5.71 -6.53 -9.27
N PHE A 43 -4.99 -5.41 -9.14
CA PHE A 43 -4.27 -4.74 -10.23
C PHE A 43 -2.77 -4.73 -9.92
N PRO A 44 -1.98 -5.72 -10.41
CA PRO A 44 -0.55 -5.80 -10.10
C PRO A 44 0.31 -4.77 -10.86
N LEU A 45 -0.21 -4.24 -11.97
CA LEU A 45 0.45 -3.28 -12.84
C LEU A 45 -0.56 -2.22 -13.26
N SER A 46 -0.15 -0.96 -13.29
CA SER A 46 -0.98 0.14 -13.80
C SER A 46 -0.19 0.98 -14.79
N GLU A 47 -0.84 1.36 -15.87
CA GLU A 47 -0.27 2.18 -16.93
C GLU A 47 -0.72 3.63 -16.79
N ARG A 48 0.19 4.55 -17.07
CA ARG A 48 -0.06 5.99 -17.22
C ARG A 48 0.56 6.47 -18.52
N VAL A 49 -0.16 7.29 -19.27
CA VAL A 49 0.36 7.91 -20.50
C VAL A 49 0.60 9.39 -20.24
N ALA A 50 1.81 9.87 -20.51
CA ALA A 50 2.14 11.28 -20.32
C ALA A 50 1.38 12.17 -21.32
N THR A 51 0.60 13.12 -20.81
CA THR A 51 -0.19 14.06 -21.64
C THR A 51 0.65 15.23 -22.19
N GLY A 52 1.83 15.44 -21.63
CA GLY A 52 2.82 16.42 -22.05
C GLY A 52 4.22 16.00 -21.62
N ASP A 53 5.24 16.71 -22.10
CA ASP A 53 6.62 16.51 -21.66
C ASP A 53 6.73 16.88 -20.17
N CYS A 54 7.29 15.98 -19.37
CA CYS A 54 7.50 16.20 -17.94
C CYS A 54 8.81 15.56 -17.46
N ILE A 55 9.23 15.93 -16.26
CA ILE A 55 10.39 15.36 -15.58
C ILE A 55 9.88 14.66 -14.33
N LEU A 56 10.15 13.36 -14.21
CA LEU A 56 9.81 12.57 -13.04
C LEU A 56 10.98 12.59 -12.05
N PRO A 57 10.85 13.27 -10.89
CA PRO A 57 11.88 13.23 -9.87
C PRO A 57 11.94 11.86 -9.21
N LEU A 58 13.14 11.32 -9.05
CA LEU A 58 13.39 10.09 -8.32
C LEU A 58 13.58 10.40 -6.85
N SER A 59 13.00 9.56 -6.00
CA SER A 59 13.19 9.64 -4.56
C SER A 59 14.62 9.37 -4.11
N GLN A 60 15.28 8.43 -4.78
CA GLN A 60 16.65 8.04 -4.55
C GLN A 60 17.37 8.04 -5.90
N PRO A 61 18.62 8.54 -5.96
CA PRO A 61 19.41 8.46 -7.18
C PRO A 61 19.56 7.01 -7.63
N MET A 62 19.43 6.78 -8.94
CA MET A 62 19.65 5.46 -9.53
C MET A 62 20.85 5.49 -10.47
N LYS A 63 21.66 4.43 -10.45
CA LYS A 63 22.73 4.23 -11.43
C LYS A 63 22.17 3.59 -12.69
N THR A 64 22.44 4.25 -13.81
CA THR A 64 22.15 3.72 -15.14
C THR A 64 23.16 2.65 -15.55
N ILE A 65 22.87 1.90 -16.62
CA ILE A 65 23.80 0.91 -17.20
C ILE A 65 25.14 1.51 -17.64
N THR A 66 25.19 2.81 -17.90
CA THR A 66 26.40 3.55 -18.27
C THR A 66 27.20 4.02 -17.06
N GLY A 67 26.74 3.74 -15.83
CA GLY A 67 27.37 4.16 -14.58
C GLY A 67 27.02 5.58 -14.14
N VAL A 68 26.22 6.32 -14.92
CA VAL A 68 25.78 7.67 -14.57
C VAL A 68 24.66 7.59 -13.54
N GLU A 69 24.82 8.34 -12.44
CA GLU A 69 23.75 8.54 -11.45
C GLU A 69 22.77 9.59 -11.97
N ILE A 70 21.48 9.25 -11.94
CA ILE A 70 20.39 10.15 -12.28
C ILE A 70 19.45 10.29 -11.09
N SER A 71 18.97 11.51 -10.87
CA SER A 71 17.96 11.84 -9.85
C SER A 71 16.59 12.15 -10.47
N GLU A 72 16.49 12.16 -11.80
CA GLU A 72 15.28 12.50 -12.51
C GLU A 72 15.21 11.78 -13.87
N ILE A 73 14.00 11.52 -14.33
CA ILE A 73 13.73 10.84 -15.61
C ILE A 73 12.87 11.77 -16.48
N PRO A 74 13.39 12.24 -17.64
CA PRO A 74 12.56 12.96 -18.60
C PRO A 74 11.58 12.00 -19.28
N ILE A 75 10.31 12.38 -19.33
CA ILE A 75 9.22 11.61 -19.93
C ILE A 75 8.61 12.47 -21.04
N LYS A 76 8.52 11.90 -22.24
CA LYS A 76 7.96 12.59 -23.40
C LYS A 76 6.45 12.42 -23.48
N LYS A 77 5.78 13.41 -24.09
CA LYS A 77 4.35 13.31 -24.40
C LYS A 77 4.07 12.01 -25.18
N GLY A 78 3.06 11.27 -24.74
CA GLY A 78 2.66 9.98 -25.31
C GLY A 78 3.44 8.77 -24.78
N GLN A 79 4.46 8.97 -23.94
CA GLN A 79 5.21 7.87 -23.34
C GLN A 79 4.40 7.18 -22.25
N CYS A 80 4.39 5.84 -22.28
CA CYS A 80 3.78 5.01 -21.24
C CYS A 80 4.73 4.84 -20.05
N VAL A 81 4.16 4.91 -18.85
CA VAL A 81 4.83 4.71 -17.57
C VAL A 81 4.06 3.64 -16.81
N TYR A 82 4.75 2.58 -16.42
CA TYR A 82 4.16 1.49 -15.67
C TYR A 82 4.51 1.58 -14.18
N VAL A 83 3.48 1.51 -13.34
CA VAL A 83 3.59 1.40 -11.89
C VAL A 83 3.40 -0.07 -11.51
N ALA A 84 4.50 -0.73 -11.14
CA ALA A 84 4.50 -2.14 -10.75
C ALA A 84 4.14 -2.30 -9.27
N ILE A 85 2.84 -2.35 -8.98
CA ILE A 85 2.27 -2.43 -7.63
C ILE A 85 2.73 -3.72 -6.93
N ALA A 86 2.63 -4.85 -7.61
CA ALA A 86 3.02 -6.14 -7.04
C ALA A 86 4.51 -6.20 -6.65
N SER A 87 5.37 -5.54 -7.43
CA SER A 87 6.81 -5.46 -7.14
C SER A 87 7.09 -4.53 -5.96
N TYR A 88 6.45 -3.36 -5.93
CA TYR A 88 6.57 -2.42 -4.82
C TYR A 88 6.14 -3.06 -3.48
N ASN A 89 5.01 -3.78 -3.51
CA ASN A 89 4.47 -4.46 -2.33
C ASN A 89 5.37 -5.59 -1.80
N ARG A 90 6.40 -6.01 -2.55
CA ARG A 90 7.36 -7.06 -2.17
C ARG A 90 8.78 -6.51 -2.01
N LEU A 91 8.96 -5.20 -2.12
CA LEU A 91 10.27 -4.59 -2.05
C LEU A 91 10.79 -4.66 -0.60
N THR A 92 11.88 -5.39 -0.39
CA THR A 92 12.44 -5.64 0.94
C THR A 92 12.96 -4.39 1.63
N SER A 93 13.35 -3.36 0.86
CA SER A 93 13.75 -2.06 1.42
C SER A 93 12.59 -1.26 2.04
N ILE A 94 11.35 -1.63 1.71
CA ILE A 94 10.13 -0.99 2.24
C ILE A 94 9.45 -1.89 3.27
N TRP A 95 9.28 -3.17 2.94
CA TRP A 95 8.49 -4.12 3.73
C TRP A 95 9.31 -4.99 4.69
N GLY A 96 10.64 -4.83 4.68
CA GLY A 96 11.57 -5.62 5.48
C GLY A 96 12.03 -6.92 4.80
N PRO A 97 12.87 -7.70 5.48
CA PRO A 97 13.40 -8.95 4.93
C PRO A 97 12.31 -10.01 4.67
N ASP A 98 11.19 -9.93 5.39
CA ASP A 98 10.03 -10.83 5.27
C ASP A 98 8.97 -10.31 4.27
N ALA A 99 9.36 -9.43 3.33
CA ALA A 99 8.44 -8.82 2.36
C ALA A 99 7.70 -9.83 1.47
N HIS A 100 8.29 -11.00 1.22
CA HIS A 100 7.68 -12.05 0.41
C HIS A 100 6.76 -12.97 1.21
N ASP A 101 6.84 -12.94 2.54
CA ASP A 101 6.11 -13.83 3.42
C ASP A 101 4.72 -13.26 3.72
N PHE A 102 3.76 -14.18 3.87
CA PHE A 102 2.40 -13.84 4.29
C PHE A 102 2.37 -13.69 5.81
N ARG A 103 2.38 -12.45 6.30
CA ARG A 103 2.43 -12.12 7.74
C ARG A 103 1.38 -11.05 8.09
N PRO A 104 0.11 -11.42 8.34
CA PRO A 104 -0.94 -10.48 8.72
C PRO A 104 -0.61 -9.66 9.99
N SER A 105 0.15 -10.22 10.93
CA SER A 105 0.50 -9.54 12.19
C SER A 105 1.20 -8.20 11.99
N ARG A 106 1.88 -7.99 10.86
CA ARG A 106 2.59 -6.73 10.55
C ARG A 106 1.66 -5.51 10.56
N TRP A 107 0.36 -5.72 10.31
CA TRP A 107 -0.65 -4.67 10.30
C TRP A 107 -1.21 -4.36 11.70
N LEU A 108 -0.89 -5.21 12.69
CA LEU A 108 -1.29 -5.07 14.10
C LEU A 108 -0.17 -4.47 14.96
N GLU A 109 1.08 -4.62 14.50
CA GLU A 109 2.27 -4.10 15.16
C GLU A 109 2.25 -2.56 15.14
N LYS A 110 2.17 -1.93 16.33
CA LYS A 110 2.39 -0.49 16.49
C LYS A 110 3.89 -0.24 16.46
N ASP A 111 4.47 0.06 15.30
CA ASP A 111 5.86 0.51 15.25
C ASP A 111 5.94 1.95 15.79
N PRO A 112 6.73 2.22 16.86
CA PRO A 112 6.85 3.56 17.46
C PRO A 112 7.55 4.58 16.55
N CYS A 113 8.24 4.14 15.51
CA CYS A 113 9.03 5.02 14.64
C CYS A 113 8.55 5.06 13.19
N ASN A 114 7.67 4.14 12.77
CA ASN A 114 7.07 4.12 11.45
C ASN A 114 5.59 3.74 11.57
N GLY A 115 4.68 4.49 10.95
CA GLY A 115 3.37 3.93 10.60
C GLY A 115 3.53 2.64 9.77
N PRO A 116 2.45 1.86 9.55
CA PRO A 116 2.53 0.50 9.01
C PRO A 116 3.45 0.44 7.78
N ALA A 117 4.60 -0.22 7.95
CA ALA A 117 5.62 -0.51 6.93
C ALA A 117 5.91 0.66 5.96
N LEU A 118 6.34 1.79 6.49
CA LEU A 118 6.89 2.87 5.68
C LEU A 118 8.41 2.79 5.76
N GLY A 119 9.04 2.36 4.67
CA GLY A 119 10.48 2.52 4.48
C GLY A 119 10.90 4.00 4.50
N PRO A 120 12.11 4.35 4.00
CA PRO A 120 12.74 5.67 4.19
C PRO A 120 12.00 6.90 3.61
N HIS A 121 10.75 6.73 3.14
CA HIS A 121 9.83 7.78 2.69
C HIS A 121 8.94 8.37 3.78
N ALA A 122 9.18 8.04 5.05
CA ALA A 122 8.53 8.72 6.16
C ALA A 122 8.81 10.25 6.20
N SER A 123 9.87 10.72 5.53
CA SER A 123 10.17 12.16 5.43
C SER A 123 9.19 12.97 4.57
N LEU A 124 8.31 12.32 3.79
CA LEU A 124 7.22 13.02 3.09
C LEU A 124 6.04 13.37 4.03
N TYR A 125 6.02 12.83 5.26
CA TYR A 125 5.04 13.18 6.29
C TYR A 125 5.29 14.57 6.90
N ASP A 126 6.52 15.07 6.88
CA ASP A 126 6.96 16.22 7.70
C ASP A 126 7.00 17.57 6.95
N LEU A 127 6.85 17.60 5.62
CA LEU A 127 7.18 18.79 4.82
C LEU A 127 6.00 19.55 4.19
N ARG A 128 4.72 19.23 4.47
CA ARG A 128 3.60 19.98 3.85
C ARG A 128 2.40 20.18 4.78
N PRO A 129 1.75 21.37 4.74
CA PRO A 129 0.72 21.74 5.70
C PRO A 129 -0.49 20.81 5.63
N HIS A 130 -0.77 20.21 6.79
CA HIS A 130 -1.89 19.34 7.14
C HIS A 130 -3.23 20.01 6.86
N PHE A 131 -4.01 19.50 5.91
CA PHE A 131 -5.49 19.53 6.02
C PHE A 131 -6.23 18.66 5.00
N LEU A 132 -5.61 18.27 3.87
CA LEU A 132 -6.32 17.54 2.80
C LEU A 132 -5.66 16.23 2.33
N LEU A 133 -4.48 15.90 2.85
CA LEU A 133 -3.66 14.79 2.35
C LEU A 133 -3.51 13.62 3.34
N ASP A 134 -3.92 13.78 4.61
CA ASP A 134 -3.90 12.69 5.60
C ASP A 134 -4.73 11.48 5.10
N SER A 135 -5.80 11.73 4.33
CA SER A 135 -6.62 10.68 3.70
C SER A 135 -5.97 10.00 2.49
N ILE A 136 -5.08 10.67 1.75
CA ILE A 136 -4.41 10.10 0.57
C ILE A 136 -3.16 9.33 1.00
N TYR A 137 -2.47 9.79 2.05
CA TYR A 137 -1.23 9.17 2.54
C TYR A 137 -1.44 8.10 3.63
N SER A 138 -2.57 8.10 4.34
CA SER A 138 -3.01 6.91 5.12
C SER A 138 -3.22 5.66 4.22
N MET A 139 -3.34 5.87 2.91
CA MET A 139 -3.51 4.84 1.90
C MET A 139 -2.20 4.37 1.24
N PHE A 140 -1.06 4.99 1.55
CA PHE A 140 0.23 4.63 0.96
C PHE A 140 0.69 3.17 1.24
N PRO A 141 0.42 2.58 2.42
CA PRO A 141 0.62 1.15 2.65
C PRO A 141 -0.27 0.26 1.76
N ARG A 142 -1.33 0.84 1.17
CA ARG A 142 -2.37 0.16 0.38
C ARG A 142 -2.36 0.66 -1.07
N LEU A 143 -1.18 0.62 -1.69
CA LEU A 143 -1.03 0.95 -3.11
C LEU A 143 -1.94 0.09 -4.02
N THR A 144 -2.47 -1.02 -3.49
CA THR A 144 -3.51 -1.87 -4.09
C THR A 144 -4.78 -1.14 -4.54
N PHE A 145 -5.16 -0.02 -3.90
CA PHE A 145 -6.33 0.77 -4.31
C PHE A 145 -5.98 2.08 -5.03
N PHE A 146 -4.71 2.23 -5.43
CA PHE A 146 -4.15 3.45 -5.98
C PHE A 146 -4.22 4.66 -5.03
N GLY A 147 -3.50 5.72 -5.39
CA GLY A 147 -3.54 7.02 -4.73
C GLY A 147 -3.77 8.15 -5.72
N GLY A 148 -4.08 9.34 -5.20
CA GLY A 148 -4.32 10.54 -6.01
C GLY A 148 -5.67 10.53 -6.75
N PRO A 149 -5.78 11.24 -7.89
CA PRO A 149 -7.07 11.44 -8.58
C PRO A 149 -7.73 10.16 -9.13
N ALA A 150 -6.97 9.07 -9.27
CA ALA A 150 -7.45 7.79 -9.79
C ALA A 150 -7.53 6.72 -8.68
N VAL A 151 -7.79 7.15 -7.44
CA VAL A 151 -8.03 6.27 -6.31
C VAL A 151 -9.31 5.46 -6.50
N CYS A 152 -9.30 4.19 -6.09
CA CYS A 152 -10.49 3.34 -6.14
C CYS A 152 -11.55 3.87 -5.16
N LEU A 153 -12.67 4.38 -5.67
CA LEU A 153 -13.80 4.81 -4.83
C LEU A 153 -14.49 3.64 -4.12
N GLY A 154 -14.38 2.44 -4.69
CA GLY A 154 -14.95 1.21 -4.16
C GLY A 154 -14.11 0.53 -3.08
N TRP A 155 -13.03 1.14 -2.57
CA TRP A 155 -12.16 0.48 -1.60
C TRP A 155 -12.94 0.05 -0.34
N ARG A 156 -13.82 0.90 0.21
CA ARG A 156 -14.66 0.53 1.37
C ARG A 156 -15.61 -0.62 1.07
N LEU A 157 -16.20 -0.60 -0.13
CA LEU A 157 -17.06 -1.69 -0.59
C LEU A 157 -16.27 -3.00 -0.67
N ALA A 158 -15.06 -2.97 -1.21
CA ALA A 158 -14.21 -4.15 -1.32
C ALA A 158 -13.88 -4.79 0.04
N TYR A 159 -13.73 -4.00 1.11
CA TYR A 159 -13.53 -4.55 2.47
C TYR A 159 -14.82 -5.15 3.04
N ASN A 160 -15.96 -4.46 2.85
CA ASN A 160 -17.23 -4.92 3.39
C ASN A 160 -17.78 -6.17 2.69
N TYR A 161 -17.38 -6.43 1.44
CA TYR A 161 -17.88 -7.54 0.62
C TYR A 161 -16.79 -8.57 0.27
N ALA A 162 -15.64 -8.52 0.95
CA ALA A 162 -14.60 -9.54 0.80
C ALA A 162 -15.04 -10.93 1.34
N PHE A 163 -16.16 -11.00 2.08
CA PHE A 163 -16.69 -12.21 2.70
C PHE A 163 -18.22 -12.20 2.71
#